data_AF-A0A822FMB1-F1
#
_entry.id   AF-A0A822FMB1-F1
#
_cell.length_a   1.000
_cell.length_b   1.000
_cell.length_c   1.000
_cell.angle_alpha   90.00
_cell.angle_beta   90.00
_cell.angle_gamma   90.00
#
_symmetry.space_group_name_H-M   'P 1'
#
loop_
_entity.id
_entity.type
_entity.pdbx_description
1 polymer ?
#
loop_
_entity_poly.entity_id
_entity_poly.type
_entity_poly.pdbx_seq_one_letter_code
_entity_poly.pdbx_strand_id
1 'polypeptide(L)' 'MLHKNEINEYSMTEQVKIETESGFKLNHPLILTMYNVFHYEKRFYFMLEYAPHGQRYRFFAKNYMVLQSV' A
#
# COMPACT_ATOMS: atom_id res chain seq x y z
N MET A 1 -6.60 0.47 3.76
CA MET A 1 -7.41 -0.29 4.73
C MET A 1 -7.99 -1.49 4.01
N LEU A 2 -8.00 -2.67 4.63
CA LEU A 2 -8.59 -3.87 4.02
C LEU A 2 -9.77 -4.35 4.89
N HIS A 3 -10.86 -4.80 4.25
CA HIS A 3 -12.00 -5.38 4.96
C HIS A 3 -11.82 -6.89 5.13
N LYS A 4 -12.06 -7.38 6.35
CA LYS A 4 -11.93 -8.82 6.66
C LYS A 4 -12.90 -9.69 5.84
N ASN A 5 -14.08 -9.17 5.55
CA ASN A 5 -15.09 -9.87 4.76
C ASN A 5 -14.61 -10.08 3.31
N GLU A 6 -14.03 -9.06 2.69
CA GLU A 6 -13.49 -9.15 1.32
C GLU A 6 -12.32 -10.13 1.25
N ILE A 7 -11.41 -10.09 2.24
CA ILE A 7 -10.28 -11.03 2.31
C ILE A 7 -10.76 -12.48 2.36
N ASN A 8 -11.80 -12.75 3.15
CA ASN A 8 -12.36 -14.09 3.26
C ASN A 8 -13.15 -14.50 2.01
N GLU A 9 -13.93 -13.58 1.43
CA GLU A 9 -14.72 -13.81 0.22
C GLU A 9 -13.82 -14.18 -0.98
N TYR A 10 -12.68 -13.49 -1.13
CA TYR A 10 -11.71 -13.76 -2.19
C TYR A 10 -10.64 -14.78 -1.82
N SER A 11 -10.75 -15.45 -0.66
CA SER A 11 -9.74 -16.41 -0.15
C SER A 11 -8.30 -15.85 -0.10
N MET A 12 -8.14 -14.54 0.14
CA MET A 12 -6.85 -13.83 0.09
C MET A 12 -6.09 -13.83 1.43
N THR A 13 -6.58 -14.56 2.43
CA THR A 13 -6.06 -14.52 3.81
C THR A 13 -4.57 -14.85 3.90
N GLU A 14 -4.14 -15.86 3.13
CA GLU A 14 -2.74 -16.30 3.12
C GLU A 14 -1.82 -15.28 2.43
N GLN A 15 -2.25 -14.72 1.30
CA GLN A 15 -1.51 -13.66 0.61
C GLN A 15 -1.33 -12.43 1.49
N VAL A 16 -2.41 -11.96 2.13
CA VAL A 16 -2.35 -10.78 3.02
C VAL A 16 -1.37 -11.02 4.17
N LYS A 17 -1.33 -12.25 4.71
CA LYS A 17 -0.36 -12.63 5.75
C LYS A 17 1.08 -12.56 5.23
N ILE A 18 1.37 -13.17 4.09
CA ILE A 18 2.70 -13.18 3.47
C ILE A 18 3.17 -11.76 3.12
N GLU A 19 2.31 -10.94 2.52
CA GLU A 19 2.62 -9.57 2.16
C GLU A 19 2.89 -8.71 3.40
N THR A 20 2.12 -8.90 4.46
CA THR A 20 2.34 -8.21 5.74
C THR A 20 3.69 -8.61 6.34
N GLU A 21 3.98 -9.92 6.44
CA GLU A 21 5.25 -10.42 6.99
C GLU A 21 6.46 -10.00 6.15
N SER A 22 6.33 -9.98 4.82
CA SER A 22 7.40 -9.52 3.92
C SER A 22 7.61 -8.02 4.04
N GLY A 23 6.53 -7.23 4.08
CA GLY A 23 6.57 -5.78 4.23
C GLY A 23 7.30 -5.33 5.49
N PHE A 24 7.13 -6.05 6.60
CA PHE A 24 7.85 -5.78 7.85
C PHE A 24 9.36 -6.04 7.79
N LYS A 25 9.81 -6.94 6.91
CA LYS A 25 11.22 -7.32 6.78
C LYS A 25 11.99 -6.42 5.80
N LEU A 26 11.29 -5.62 5.00
CA LEU A 26 11.90 -4.72 4.03
C LEU A 26 12.41 -3.46 4.74
N ASN A 27 13.73 -3.28 4.74
CA ASN A 27 14.38 -2.08 5.24
C ASN A 27 15.34 -1.55 4.16
N HIS A 28 14.80 -0.74 3.24
CA HIS A 28 15.55 -0.20 2.12
C HIS A 28 15.06 1.23 1.79
N PRO A 29 15.96 2.20 1.52
CA PRO A 29 15.60 3.62 1.36
C PRO A 29 14.66 3.93 0.18
N LEU A 30 14.49 3.01 -0.76
CA LEU A 30 13.59 3.16 -1.92
C LEU A 30 12.29 2.36 -1.79
N ILE A 31 12.10 1.65 -0.67
CA ILE A 31 10.90 0.85 -0.41
C ILE A 31 10.16 1.52 0.75
N LEU A 32 8.85 1.70 0.58
CA LEU A 32 8.01 2.28 1.63
C LEU A 32 8.04 1.37 2.87
N THR A 33 8.46 1.91 4.00
CA THR A 33 8.57 1.12 5.24
C THR A 33 7.20 0.89 5.88
N MET A 34 6.93 -0.35 6.29
CA MET A 34 5.75 -0.69 7.10
C MET A 34 6.16 -0.80 8.57
N TYR A 35 5.67 0.11 9.42
CA TYR A 35 6.04 0.15 10.83
C TYR A 35 5.19 -0.78 11.69
N ASN A 36 3.89 -0.88 11.40
CA ASN A 36 2.97 -1.69 12.18
C ASN A 36 1.71 -2.06 11.39
N VAL A 37 1.04 -3.13 11.81
CA VAL A 37 -0.26 -3.56 11.32
C VAL A 37 -1.12 -3.90 12.51
N PHE A 38 -2.28 -3.28 12.60
CA PHE A 38 -3.26 -3.57 13.64
C PHE A 38 -4.63 -3.77 13.01
N HIS A 39 -5.48 -4.53 13.71
CA HIS A 39 -6.82 -4.81 13.23
C HIS A 39 -7.87 -4.51 14.31
N TYR A 40 -9.00 -3.98 13.86
CA TYR A 40 -10.22 -3.91 14.65
C TYR A 40 -11.25 -4.87 14.06
N GLU A 41 -12.45 -4.91 14.64
CA GLU A 41 -13.52 -5.89 14.36
C GLU A 41 -13.60 -6.29 12.89
N LYS A 42 -13.72 -5.33 11.97
CA LYS A 42 -13.98 -5.58 10.54
C LYS A 42 -12.84 -5.21 9.59
N ARG A 43 -11.76 -4.57 10.06
CA ARG A 43 -10.75 -3.93 9.19
C ARG A 43 -9.32 -4.10 9.68
N PHE A 44 -8.41 -4.20 8.72
CA PHE A 44 -6.96 -4.09 8.93
C PHE A 44 -6.47 -2.68 8.58
N TYR A 45 -5.58 -2.16 9.42
CA TYR A 45 -4.90 -0.87 9.28
C TYR A 45 -3.40 -1.09 9.21
N PHE A 46 -2.77 -0.40 8.27
CA PHE A 46 -1.33 -0.40 8.07
C PHE A 46 -0.78 0.96 8.50
N MET A 47 0.25 0.95 9.34
CA MET A 47 1.01 2.12 9.71
C MET A 47 2.26 2.15 8.83
N LEU A 48 2.29 3.10 7.90
CA LEU A 48 3.30 3.20 6.85
C LEU A 48 4.11 4.49 7.00
N GLU A 49 5.31 4.48 6.43
CA GLU A 49 6.09 5.68 6.19
C GLU A 49 5.28 6.72 5.37
N TYR A 50 5.44 7.99 5.73
CA TYR A 50 4.79 9.08 5.02
C TYR A 50 5.58 9.46 3.76
N ALA A 51 4.96 9.33 2.58
CA ALA A 51 5.54 9.75 1.30
C ALA A 51 4.99 11.12 0.86
N PRO A 52 5.70 12.24 1.11
CA PRO A 52 5.17 13.59 0.91
C PRO A 52 4.86 13.93 -0.55
N HIS A 53 5.57 13.31 -1.49
CA HIS A 53 5.41 13.58 -2.92
C HIS A 53 4.31 12.74 -3.59
N GLY A 54 3.62 11.89 -2.81
CA GLY A 54 2.57 11.03 -3.32
C GLY A 54 3.07 9.98 -4.32
N GLN A 55 2.15 9.48 -5.16
CA GLN A 55 2.45 8.39 -6.10
C GLN A 55 3.10 8.90 -7.37
N ARG A 56 4.21 8.28 -7.79
CA ARG A 56 4.90 8.59 -9.07
C ARG A 56 3.98 8.51 -10.28
N TYR A 57 3.01 7.61 -10.28
CA TYR A 57 2.01 7.52 -11.36
C TYR A 57 1.28 8.86 -11.59
N ARG A 58 0.88 9.54 -10.51
CA ARG A 58 0.21 10.85 -10.61
C ARG A 58 1.13 11.92 -11.19
N PHE A 59 2.41 11.86 -10.85
CA PHE A 59 3.41 12.75 -11.42
C PHE A 59 3.52 12.53 -12.94
N PHE A 60 3.64 11.28 -13.39
CA PHE A 60 3.71 10.99 -14.83
C PHE A 60 2.41 11.36 -15.55
N ALA A 61 1.25 10.94 -15.06
CA ALA A 61 -0.04 11.25 -15.68
C ALA A 61 -0.23 12.77 -15.88
N LYS A 62 0.14 13.59 -14.89
CA LYS A 62 0.09 15.05 -15.00
C LYS A 62 1.03 15.59 -16.08
N ASN A 63 2.27 15.11 -16.13
CA ASN A 63 3.26 15.59 -17.11
C ASN A 63 2.98 15.11 -18.54
N TYR A 64 2.47 13.88 -18.73
CA TYR A 64 2.05 13.39 -20.04
C TYR A 64 0.85 14.17 -20.60
N MET A 65 -0.08 14.61 -19.75
CA MET A 65 -1.19 15.49 -20.18
C MET A 65 -0.70 16.88 -20.62
N VAL A 66 0.31 17.43 -19.94
CA VAL A 66 0.91 18.74 -20.28
C VAL A 66 1.73 18.66 -21.58
N LEU A 67 2.40 17.55 -21.85
CA LEU A 67 3.21 17.37 -23.07
C LEU A 67 2.38 17.15 -24.35
N GLN A 68 1.10 16.76 -24.26
CA GLN A 68 0.21 16.66 -25.43
C GLN A 68 -0.60 17.94 -25.69
N SER A 69 -0.44 18.97 -24.85
CA SER A 69 -1.11 20.27 -25.00
C SER A 69 -0.17 21.38 -25.49
N VAL A 70 1.03 21.01 -25.94
CA VAL A 70 2.04 21.84 -26.61
C VAL A 70 2.32 21.26 -27.99
#